data_AF-A0A803Q2N0-F1
#
_entry.id   AF-A0A803Q2N0-F1
#
_cell.length_a   1.000
_cell.length_b   1.000
_cell.length_c   1.000
_cell.angle_alpha   90.00
_cell.angle_beta   90.00
_cell.angle_gamma   90.00
#
_symmetry.space_group_name_H-M   'P 1'
#
loop_
_entity.id
_entity.type
_entity.pdbx_description
1 polymer ?
#
loop_
_entity_poly.entity_id
_entity_poly.type
_entity_poly.pdbx_seq_one_letter_code
_entity_poly.pdbx_strand_id
1 'polypeptide(L)'
;MRKHVFLSIVQALESHSSYFQMRFDTTSKRGLSPLQKCTAAMRMLAYGVPADYVDEYVRIGETSAIDCLVNFVRGVNEIFETEYLRRPNVDDIRRLLQMGEV
;
A
#
# COMPACT_ATOMS: atom_id res chain seq x y z
N MET A 1 11.70 1.39 -0.10
CA MET A 1 11.11 0.03 -0.03
C MET A 1 11.61 -0.79 -1.23
N ARG A 2 11.91 -2.08 -1.07
CA ARG A 2 12.30 -2.95 -2.20
C ARG A 2 11.09 -3.17 -3.13
N LYS A 3 11.31 -3.20 -4.45
CA LYS A 3 10.25 -3.30 -5.47
C LYS A 3 9.31 -4.49 -5.26
N HIS A 4 9.86 -5.67 -4.95
CA HIS A 4 9.04 -6.87 -4.77
C HIS A 4 8.07 -6.74 -3.59
N VAL A 5 8.51 -6.20 -2.44
CA VAL A 5 7.66 -5.98 -1.26
C VAL A 5 6.49 -5.04 -1.62
N PHE A 6 6.79 -3.95 -2.31
CA PHE A 6 5.76 -3.00 -2.73
C PHE A 6 4.72 -3.66 -3.66
N LEU A 7 5.16 -4.43 -4.65
CA LEU A 7 4.25 -5.11 -5.56
C LEU A 7 3.41 -6.18 -4.85
N SER A 8 3.97 -6.91 -3.88
CA SER A 8 3.22 -7.86 -3.06
C SER A 8 2.12 -7.17 -2.26
N ILE A 9 2.39 -6.00 -1.67
CA ILE A 9 1.38 -5.21 -0.95
C ILE A 9 0.27 -4.76 -1.91
N VAL A 10 0.63 -4.24 -3.09
CA VAL A 10 -0.34 -3.80 -4.09
C VAL A 10 -1.27 -4.93 -4.51
N GLN A 11 -0.70 -6.11 -4.81
CA GLN A 11 -1.48 -7.29 -5.20
C GLN A 11 -2.40 -7.78 -4.08
N ALA A 12 -1.91 -7.79 -2.84
CA ALA A 12 -2.72 -8.18 -1.68
C ALA A 12 -3.89 -7.21 -1.48
N LEU A 13 -3.66 -5.90 -1.56
CA LEU A 13 -4.70 -4.88 -1.42
C LEU A 13 -5.72 -4.91 -2.55
N GLU A 14 -5.28 -5.15 -3.80
CA GLU A 14 -6.17 -5.29 -4.96
C GLU A 14 -7.09 -6.52 -4.84
N SER A 15 -6.59 -7.60 -4.25
CA SER A 15 -7.38 -8.82 -4.00
C SER A 15 -8.35 -8.66 -2.82
N HIS A 16 -7.94 -7.91 -1.79
CA HIS A 16 -8.70 -7.75 -0.54
C HIS A 16 -9.82 -6.71 -0.65
N SER A 17 -9.59 -5.60 -1.36
CA SER A 17 -10.53 -4.48 -1.38
C SER A 17 -10.86 -4.02 -2.80
N SER A 18 -12.17 -3.96 -3.08
CA SER A 18 -12.70 -3.41 -4.32
C SER A 18 -12.33 -1.94 -4.55
N TYR A 19 -11.86 -1.22 -3.51
CA TYR A 19 -11.35 0.14 -3.64
C TYR A 19 -10.06 0.17 -4.46
N PHE A 20 -9.16 -0.82 -4.29
CA PHE A 20 -7.87 -0.82 -4.99
C PHE A 20 -7.97 -1.27 -6.43
N GLN A 21 -8.99 -2.07 -6.77
CA GLN A 21 -9.27 -2.48 -8.15
C GLN A 21 -9.44 -1.28 -9.08
N MET A 22 -8.91 -1.39 -10.29
CA MET A 22 -9.12 -0.39 -11.34
C MET A 22 -10.59 -0.44 -11.79
N ARG A 23 -11.26 0.71 -11.79
CA ARG A 23 -12.66 0.85 -12.23
C ARG A 23 -12.74 1.74 -13.46
N PHE A 24 -13.82 1.60 -14.22
CA PHE A 24 -14.16 2.49 -15.32
C PHE A 24 -15.29 3.42 -14.89
N ASP A 25 -15.21 4.68 -15.28
CA ASP A 25 -16.32 5.61 -15.10
C ASP A 25 -17.45 5.34 -16.11
N THR A 26 -18.58 6.02 -15.95
CA THR A 26 -19.74 5.90 -16.85
C THR A 26 -19.44 6.30 -18.30
N THR A 27 -18.32 7.00 -18.54
CA THR A 27 -17.82 7.38 -19.86
C THR A 27 -16.72 6.45 -20.39
N SER A 28 -16.53 5.29 -19.75
CA SER A 28 -15.48 4.30 -20.06
C SER A 28 -14.04 4.79 -19.86
N LYS A 29 -13.81 5.87 -19.10
CA LYS A 29 -12.43 6.27 -18.74
C LYS A 29 -11.93 5.40 -17.60
N ARG A 30 -10.65 5.02 -17.69
CA ARG A 30 -9.96 4.29 -16.64
C ARG A 30 -9.77 5.19 -15.43
N GLY A 31 -10.27 4.74 -14.28
CA GLY A 31 -9.96 5.33 -12.98
C GLY A 31 -8.54 5.01 -12.54
N LEU A 32 -8.20 5.43 -11.33
CA LEU A 32 -6.87 5.24 -10.74
C LEU A 32 -6.51 3.75 -10.62
N SER A 33 -5.30 3.42 -11.04
CA SER A 33 -4.75 2.07 -10.89
C SER A 33 -4.40 1.75 -9.43
N PRO A 34 -4.38 0.46 -9.05
CA PRO A 34 -3.92 0.03 -7.71
C PRO A 34 -2.53 0.59 -7.38
N LEU A 35 -1.62 0.60 -8.36
CA LEU A 35 -0.27 1.15 -8.23
C LEU A 35 -0.29 2.65 -7.89
N GLN A 36 -1.11 3.44 -8.58
CA GLN A 36 -1.24 4.88 -8.30
C GLN A 36 -1.79 5.12 -6.90
N LYS A 37 -2.85 4.40 -6.51
CA LYS A 37 -3.46 4.50 -5.17
C LYS A 37 -2.47 4.17 -4.05
N CYS A 38 -1.75 3.05 -4.19
CA CYS A 38 -0.74 2.65 -3.20
C CYS A 38 0.46 3.60 -3.18
N THR A 39 0.88 4.12 -4.34
CA THR A 39 1.99 5.08 -4.41
C THR A 39 1.65 6.39 -3.71
N ALA A 40 0.42 6.89 -3.87
CA ALA A 40 -0.06 8.07 -3.17
C ALA A 40 0.01 7.89 -1.65
N ALA A 41 -0.59 6.82 -1.13
CA ALA A 41 -0.56 6.51 0.29
C ALA A 41 0.87 6.36 0.84
N MET A 42 1.73 5.61 0.14
CA MET A 42 3.12 5.40 0.54
C MET A 42 3.93 6.69 0.55
N ARG A 43 3.71 7.62 -0.40
CA ARG A 43 4.40 8.91 -0.41
C ARG A 43 3.98 9.79 0.76
N MET A 44 2.68 9.83 1.08
CA MET A 44 2.18 10.55 2.25
C MET A 44 2.79 9.99 3.54
N LEU A 45 2.84 8.67 3.70
CA LEU A 45 3.44 8.01 4.86
C LEU A 45 4.95 8.21 4.98
N ALA A 46 5.68 8.13 3.86
CA ALA A 46 7.13 8.19 3.87
C ALA A 46 7.68 9.59 4.12
N TYR A 47 7.01 10.62 3.60
CA TYR A 47 7.50 11.99 3.67
C TYR A 47 6.72 12.89 4.63
N GLY A 48 5.59 12.42 5.18
CA GLY A 48 4.72 13.25 6.03
C GLY A 48 4.16 14.46 5.29
N VAL A 49 4.03 14.37 3.97
CA VAL A 49 3.58 15.47 3.10
C VAL A 49 2.06 15.59 3.12
N PRO A 50 1.54 16.82 2.95
CA PRO A 50 0.11 17.03 2.78
C PRO A 50 -0.39 16.36 1.48
N ALA A 51 -1.71 16.10 1.44
CA ALA A 51 -2.32 15.30 0.39
C ALA A 51 -2.30 15.99 -1.00
N ASP A 52 -2.29 17.31 -1.02
CA ASP A 52 -2.17 18.15 -2.22
C ASP A 52 -0.80 17.99 -2.92
N TYR A 53 0.27 17.76 -2.16
CA TYR A 53 1.61 17.53 -2.68
C TYR A 53 1.72 16.22 -3.49
N VAL A 54 0.77 15.30 -3.33
CA VAL A 54 0.73 14.03 -4.07
C VAL A 54 0.30 14.24 -5.52
N ASP A 55 -0.45 15.30 -5.82
CA ASP A 55 -0.95 15.59 -7.17
C ASP A 55 0.21 15.81 -8.16
N GLU A 56 1.30 16.45 -7.70
CA GLU A 56 2.49 16.71 -8.54
C GLU A 56 3.10 15.43 -9.11
N TYR A 57 3.04 14.32 -8.36
CA TYR A 57 3.70 13.07 -8.74
C TYR A 57 2.78 12.02 -9.34
N VAL A 58 1.58 11.89 -8.81
CA VAL A 58 0.65 10.80 -9.16
C VAL A 58 -0.57 11.30 -9.91
N ARG A 59 -0.79 12.63 -9.96
CA ARG A 59 -1.96 13.30 -10.54
C ARG A 59 -3.26 12.79 -9.92
N ILE A 60 -3.35 12.94 -8.60
CA ILE A 60 -4.47 12.50 -7.77
C ILE A 60 -4.93 13.71 -6.97
N GLY A 61 -6.22 14.02 -7.05
CA GLY A 61 -6.81 15.09 -6.24
C GLY A 61 -6.73 14.79 -4.74
N GLU A 62 -6.60 15.85 -3.94
CA GLU A 62 -6.38 15.79 -2.49
C GLU A 62 -7.31 14.78 -1.77
N THR A 63 -8.62 14.86 -2.01
CA THR A 63 -9.61 13.96 -1.40
C THR A 63 -9.33 12.49 -1.72
N SER A 64 -8.99 12.20 -2.98
CA SER A 64 -8.65 10.83 -3.40
C SER A 64 -7.32 10.37 -2.80
N ALA A 65 -6.35 11.25 -2.59
CA ALA A 65 -5.10 10.92 -1.92
C ALA A 65 -5.33 10.57 -0.44
N ILE A 66 -6.19 11.32 0.26
CA ILE A 66 -6.61 11.01 1.63
C ILE A 66 -7.34 9.65 1.68
N ASP A 67 -8.29 9.42 0.78
CA ASP A 67 -9.00 8.14 0.71
C ASP A 67 -8.05 6.97 0.44
N CYS A 68 -7.06 7.16 -0.44
CA CYS A 68 -6.02 6.16 -0.70
C CYS A 68 -5.25 5.85 0.58
N LEU A 69 -4.84 6.87 1.35
CA LEU A 69 -4.13 6.69 2.60
C LEU A 69 -4.96 5.90 3.63
N VAL A 70 -6.21 6.30 3.85
CA VAL A 70 -7.10 5.65 4.82
C VAL A 70 -7.34 4.18 4.47
N ASN A 71 -7.69 3.91 3.21
CA ASN A 71 -7.94 2.54 2.74
C ASN A 71 -6.66 1.69 2.72
N PHE A 72 -5.51 2.32 2.43
CA PHE A 72 -4.21 1.64 2.45
C PHE A 72 -3.84 1.18 3.85
N VAL A 73 -3.87 2.08 4.84
CA VAL A 73 -3.51 1.73 6.22
C VAL A 73 -4.46 0.68 6.78
N ARG A 74 -5.77 0.83 6.54
CA ARG A 74 -6.76 -0.17 6.95
C ARG A 74 -6.49 -1.54 6.32
N GLY A 75 -6.34 -1.58 4.99
CA GLY A 75 -6.13 -2.85 4.29
C GLY A 75 -4.80 -3.51 4.66
N VAL A 76 -3.72 -2.73 4.84
CA VAL A 76 -2.42 -3.25 5.28
C VAL A 76 -2.53 -3.86 6.66
N ASN A 77 -3.20 -3.20 7.61
CA ASN A 77 -3.43 -3.78 8.93
C ASN A 77 -4.26 -5.07 8.84
N GLU A 78 -5.41 -5.03 8.18
CA GLU A 78 -6.29 -6.22 8.06
C GLU A 78 -5.59 -7.44 7.44
N ILE A 79 -4.72 -7.22 6.44
CA ILE A 79 -4.02 -8.30 5.73
C ILE A 79 -2.80 -8.80 6.53
N PHE A 80 -1.99 -7.88 7.07
CA PHE A 80 -0.65 -8.19 7.56
C PHE A 80 -0.52 -8.18 9.09
N GLU A 81 -1.51 -7.70 9.83
CA GLU A 81 -1.47 -7.62 11.30
C GLU A 81 -1.16 -8.97 11.94
N THR A 82 -1.84 -10.04 11.52
CA THR A 82 -1.69 -11.37 12.11
C THR A 82 -0.28 -11.94 11.94
N GLU A 83 0.39 -11.63 10.84
CA GLU A 83 1.74 -12.12 10.55
C GLU A 83 2.83 -11.23 11.15
N TYR A 84 2.68 -9.91 11.05
CA TYR A 84 3.75 -8.94 11.32
C TYR A 84 3.60 -8.18 12.65
N LEU A 85 2.41 -8.10 13.23
CA LEU A 85 2.18 -7.44 14.53
C LEU A 85 2.11 -8.43 15.70
N ARG A 86 2.18 -9.74 15.44
CA ARG A 86 2.30 -10.77 16.48
C ARG A 86 3.70 -10.79 17.10
N ARG A 87 3.81 -11.42 18.27
CA ARG A 87 5.11 -11.72 18.87
C ARG A 87 5.91 -12.67 17.96
N PRO A 88 7.23 -12.44 17.76
CA PRO A 88 8.08 -13.35 16.99
C PRO A 88 8.07 -14.77 17.58
N ASN A 89 8.03 -15.76 16.69
CA ASN A 89 8.13 -17.16 17.03
C ASN A 89 9.53 -17.71 16.70
N VAL A 90 9.76 -18.99 16.96
CA VAL A 90 11.08 -19.62 16.76
C VAL A 90 11.51 -19.57 15.28
N ASP A 91 10.58 -19.67 14.34
CA ASP A 91 10.88 -19.64 12.91
C ASP A 91 11.29 -18.25 12.43
N ASP A 92 10.66 -17.19 12.97
CA ASP A 92 11.08 -15.81 12.71
C ASP A 92 12.52 -15.58 13.18
N ILE A 93 12.86 -16.07 14.38
CA ILE A 93 14.21 -15.96 14.95
C ILE A 93 15.22 -16.73 14.10
N ARG A 94 14.90 -17.96 13.68
CA ARG A 94 15.77 -18.76 12.80
C ARG A 94 16.02 -18.04 11.47
N ARG A 95 14.98 -17.48 10.86
CA ARG A 95 15.11 -16.72 9.60
C ARG A 95 16.01 -15.50 9.78
N LEU A 96 15.85 -14.76 10.88
CA LEU A 96 16.69 -13.59 11.18
C LEU A 96 18.15 -13.96 11.42
N LEU A 97 18.42 -15.06 12.13
CA LEU A 97 19.79 -15.57 12.36
C LEU A 97 20.46 -15.95 11.03
N GLN A 98 19.77 -16.70 10.17
CA GLN A 98 20.28 -17.05 8.85
C GLN A 98 20.59 -15.83 7.98
N MET A 99 19.82 -14.75 8.09
CA MET A 99 20.10 -13.51 7.36
C MET A 99 21.34 -12.76 7.88
N GLY A 100 21.72 -12.94 9.14
CA GLY A 100 22.86 -12.27 9.78
C GLY A 100 24.18 -13.03 9.69
N GLU A 101 24.15 -14.31 9.34
CA GLU A 101 25.34 -15.16 9.12
C GLU A 101 25.90 -15.05 7.68
N VAL A 102 25.32 -14.19 6.83
CA VAL A 102 25.74 -13.91 5.45
C VAL A 102 26.66 -12.70 5.37
#